data_AF-A0A955PYC7-F1
#
_entry.id   AF-A0A955PYC7-F1
#
_cell.length_a   1.000
_cell.length_b   1.000
_cell.length_c   1.000
_cell.angle_alpha   90.00
_cell.angle_beta   90.00
_cell.angle_gamma   90.00
#
_symmetry.space_group_name_H-M   'P 1'
#
loop_
_entity.id
_entity.type
_entity.pdbx_description
1 polymer ?
#
loop_
_entity_poly.entity_id
_entity_poly.type
_entity_poly.pdbx_seq_one_letter_code
_entity_poly.pdbx_strand_id
1 'polypeptide(L)'
;LKPIWIGGTGTYVDRLTVGAKRVIRGGSWIAAQSSITTTHRFWNHPSNNSYGVGLGFRCAQTASNAVNDKVRTATIDAMKSMGQEKWQEAKMHLRTALELDPHNTELQQMQKIVQG
;
A
#
# COMPACT_ATOMS: atom_id res chain seq x y z
N LEU A 1 7.12 17.69 34.81
CA LEU A 1 5.84 17.77 34.06
C LEU A 1 5.61 16.43 33.38
N LYS A 2 4.50 15.74 33.65
CA LYS A 2 4.11 14.51 32.91
C LYS A 2 3.45 14.93 31.59
N PRO A 3 3.85 14.37 30.44
CA PRO A 3 3.25 14.73 29.15
C PRO A 3 1.77 14.32 29.12
N ILE A 4 0.92 15.24 28.65
CA ILE A 4 -0.49 14.98 28.34
C ILE A 4 -0.57 14.32 26.97
N TRP A 5 -1.25 13.18 26.92
CA TRP A 5 -1.43 12.38 25.71
C TRP A 5 -2.68 12.85 24.95
N ILE A 6 -2.49 13.41 23.75
CA ILE A 6 -3.57 14.05 22.95
C ILE A 6 -4.08 13.11 21.83
N GLY A 7 -3.44 11.96 21.62
CA GLY A 7 -3.91 10.92 20.69
C GLY A 7 -2.77 10.18 20.00
N GLY A 8 -3.03 8.92 19.64
CA GLY A 8 -2.03 8.05 19.01
C GLY A 8 -1.89 8.31 17.52
N THR A 9 -0.78 8.93 17.10
CA THR A 9 -0.44 9.18 15.70
C THR A 9 0.13 7.94 14.98
N GLY A 10 0.43 6.87 15.71
CA GLY A 10 1.15 5.69 15.22
C GLY A 10 2.64 5.92 15.00
N THR A 11 3.19 7.05 15.46
CA THR A 11 4.60 7.42 15.30
C THR A 11 5.45 6.98 16.52
N TYR A 12 6.77 7.21 16.44
CA TYR A 12 7.74 6.84 17.49
C TYR A 12 7.39 7.43 18.88
N VAL A 13 6.79 8.61 18.94
CA VAL A 13 6.38 9.26 20.19
C VAL A 13 5.28 8.51 20.94
N ASP A 14 4.41 7.76 20.25
CA ASP A 14 3.40 6.93 20.90
C ASP A 14 4.04 5.72 21.59
N ARG A 15 5.06 5.11 20.96
CA ARG A 15 5.74 3.93 21.52
C ARG A 15 6.42 4.25 22.85
N LEU A 16 7.01 5.46 22.96
CA LEU A 16 7.68 5.91 24.18
C LEU A 16 6.71 6.30 25.30
N THR A 17 5.48 6.72 24.96
CA THR A 17 4.52 7.24 25.95
C THR A 17 3.49 6.21 26.42
N VAL A 18 3.07 5.25 25.57
CA VAL A 18 2.02 4.26 25.91
C VAL A 18 2.49 2.79 25.81
N GLY A 19 3.77 2.56 25.51
CA GLY A 19 4.34 1.24 25.31
C GLY A 19 4.03 0.64 23.93
N ALA A 20 4.40 -0.63 23.73
CA ALA A 20 4.16 -1.31 22.46
C ALA A 20 2.66 -1.51 22.21
N LYS A 21 2.17 -0.95 21.10
CA LYS A 21 0.81 -1.17 20.58
C LYS A 21 0.84 -1.63 19.11
N ARG A 22 -0.17 -2.38 18.70
CA ARG A 22 -0.43 -2.74 17.29
C ARG A 22 -1.88 -2.47 16.93
N VAL A 23 -2.09 -2.04 15.68
CA VAL A 23 -3.42 -1.76 15.13
C VAL A 23 -4.10 -3.08 14.76
N ILE A 24 -5.38 -3.19 15.09
CA ILE A 24 -6.30 -4.22 14.62
C ILE A 24 -7.46 -3.51 13.88
N ARG A 25 -7.94 -4.09 12.78
CA ARG A 25 -8.90 -3.48 11.86
C ARG A 25 -10.07 -4.42 11.59
N GLY A 26 -11.21 -3.85 11.17
CA GLY A 26 -12.36 -4.59 10.64
C GLY A 26 -13.43 -4.99 11.66
N GLY A 27 -13.15 -4.93 12.97
CA GLY A 27 -14.07 -5.39 14.01
C GLY A 27 -14.18 -6.92 14.07
N SER A 28 -15.02 -7.43 14.97
CA SER A 28 -15.30 -8.86 15.15
C SER A 28 -16.81 -9.10 15.29
N TRP A 29 -17.23 -10.36 15.44
CA TRP A 29 -18.64 -10.74 15.52
C TRP A 29 -19.42 -10.12 16.68
N ILE A 30 -18.75 -9.61 17.71
CA ILE A 30 -19.34 -8.92 18.87
C ILE A 30 -19.15 -7.39 18.81
N ALA A 31 -18.44 -6.88 17.80
CA ALA A 31 -18.16 -5.45 17.69
C ALA A 31 -19.45 -4.68 17.35
N ALA A 32 -19.64 -3.53 18.00
CA ALA A 32 -20.76 -2.64 17.70
C ALA A 32 -20.66 -2.13 16.26
N GLN A 33 -21.80 -2.03 15.57
CA GLN A 33 -21.87 -1.58 14.17
C GLN A 33 -21.16 -0.24 13.92
N SER A 34 -21.23 0.69 14.88
CA SER A 34 -20.55 1.99 14.80
C SER A 34 -19.02 1.91 14.75
N SER A 35 -18.43 0.79 15.16
CA SER A 35 -16.98 0.55 15.15
C SER A 35 -16.49 -0.23 13.92
N ILE A 36 -17.41 -0.77 13.11
CA ILE A 36 -17.09 -1.57 11.91
C ILE A 36 -16.98 -0.64 10.70
N THR A 37 -15.96 0.23 10.72
CA THR A 37 -15.68 1.14 9.59
C THR A 37 -14.25 0.96 9.08
N THR A 38 -14.02 1.34 7.82
CA THR A 38 -12.68 1.33 7.22
C THR A 38 -11.74 2.34 7.87
N THR A 39 -12.24 3.29 8.67
CA THR A 39 -11.42 4.30 9.37
C THR A 39 -11.16 3.96 10.83
N HIS A 40 -11.99 3.10 11.45
CA HIS A 40 -11.85 2.74 12.86
C HIS A 40 -10.58 1.94 13.15
N ARG A 41 -9.79 2.36 14.16
CA ARG A 41 -8.53 1.71 14.54
C ARG A 41 -8.60 1.28 15.99
N PHE A 42 -8.67 -0.03 16.21
CA PHE A 42 -8.50 -0.63 17.53
C PHE A 42 -7.01 -0.91 17.78
N TRP A 43 -6.57 -0.81 19.04
CA TRP A 43 -5.16 -0.97 19.38
C TRP A 43 -5.01 -1.76 20.67
N ASN A 44 -4.03 -2.66 20.73
CA ASN A 44 -3.71 -3.39 21.95
C ASN A 44 -2.23 -3.72 22.07
N HIS A 45 -1.81 -4.22 23.23
CA HIS A 45 -0.47 -4.75 23.42
C HIS A 45 -0.25 -5.98 22.52
N PRO A 46 0.91 -6.14 21.86
CA PRO A 46 1.15 -7.24 20.92
C PRO A 46 1.00 -8.65 21.52
N SER A 47 1.22 -8.80 22.83
CA SER A 47 1.06 -10.09 23.52
C SER A 47 -0.39 -10.44 23.86
N ASN A 48 -1.34 -9.54 23.58
CA ASN A 48 -2.74 -9.80 23.87
C ASN A 48 -3.32 -10.76 22.84
N ASN A 49 -3.61 -11.97 23.30
CA ASN A 49 -4.24 -13.04 22.53
C ASN A 49 -5.66 -13.35 23.04
N SER A 50 -6.31 -12.38 23.71
CA SER A 50 -7.63 -12.58 24.32
C SER A 50 -8.65 -13.09 23.31
N TYR A 51 -9.19 -14.27 23.60
CA TYR A 51 -10.15 -14.96 22.75
C TYR A 51 -11.51 -14.22 22.71
N GLY A 52 -11.87 -13.52 23.80
CA GLY A 52 -13.19 -12.91 23.98
C GLY A 52 -13.52 -11.73 23.07
N VAL A 53 -12.53 -11.17 22.36
CA VAL A 53 -12.75 -10.05 21.42
C VAL A 53 -12.70 -10.48 19.95
N GLY A 54 -12.48 -11.77 19.67
CA GLY A 54 -12.49 -12.32 18.32
C GLY A 54 -11.34 -11.82 17.44
N LEU A 55 -10.10 -11.86 17.94
CA LEU A 55 -8.91 -11.49 17.17
C LEU A 55 -8.57 -12.54 16.09
N GLY A 56 -8.05 -12.06 14.96
CA GLY A 56 -7.57 -12.90 13.87
C GLY A 56 -6.54 -12.16 13.02
N PHE A 57 -6.11 -12.79 11.93
CA PHE A 57 -5.15 -12.22 10.98
C PHE A 57 -5.56 -12.49 9.54
N ARG A 58 -5.14 -11.60 8.64
CA ARG A 58 -5.19 -11.81 7.20
C ARG A 58 -3.75 -11.75 6.68
N CYS A 59 -3.32 -12.80 6.01
CA CYS A 59 -2.01 -12.81 5.38
C CYS A 59 -1.98 -11.79 4.24
N ALA A 60 -0.85 -11.10 4.10
CA ALA A 60 -0.54 -10.29 2.94
C ALA A 60 0.80 -10.78 2.38
N GLN A 61 0.91 -10.83 1.06
CA GLN A 61 2.14 -11.18 0.37
C GLN A 61 2.56 -9.99 -0.49
N THR A 62 3.85 -9.68 -0.49
CA THR A 62 4.40 -8.71 -1.43
C THR A 62 4.19 -9.22 -2.85
N ALA A 63 3.80 -8.34 -3.77
CA ALA A 63 3.78 -8.68 -5.19
C ALA A 63 5.17 -9.18 -5.64
N SER A 64 5.21 -10.07 -6.64
CA SER A 64 6.46 -10.66 -7.12
C SER A 64 7.46 -9.56 -7.53
N ASN A 65 8.61 -9.50 -6.87
CA ASN A 65 9.68 -8.54 -7.18
C ASN A 65 10.11 -8.65 -8.65
N ALA A 66 10.12 -9.87 -9.22
CA ALA A 66 10.47 -10.07 -10.62
C ALA A 66 9.48 -9.42 -11.60
N VAL A 67 8.21 -9.28 -11.23
CA VAL A 67 7.21 -8.58 -12.05
C VAL A 67 7.38 -7.07 -11.87
N ASN A 68 7.52 -6.59 -10.62
CA ASN A 68 7.73 -5.17 -10.34
C ASN A 68 9.01 -4.62 -10.98
N ASP A 69 10.11 -5.38 -10.94
CA ASP A 69 11.38 -4.99 -11.54
C ASP A 69 11.27 -4.92 -13.07
N LYS A 70 10.59 -5.88 -13.70
CA LYS A 70 10.35 -5.87 -15.15
C LYS A 70 9.45 -4.72 -15.58
N VAL A 71 8.37 -4.45 -14.85
CA VAL A 71 7.51 -3.29 -15.08
C VAL A 71 8.35 -2.02 -14.97
N ARG A 72 9.12 -1.87 -13.90
CA ARG A 72 9.98 -0.69 -13.68
C ARG A 72 11.00 -0.49 -14.80
N THR A 73 11.72 -1.53 -15.20
CA THR A 73 12.71 -1.44 -16.28
C THR A 73 12.06 -1.06 -17.60
N ALA A 74 10.95 -1.70 -17.97
CA ALA A 74 10.22 -1.37 -19.20
C ALA A 74 9.69 0.07 -19.17
N THR A 75 9.20 0.56 -18.02
CA THR A 75 8.78 1.96 -17.87
C THR A 75 9.95 2.94 -18.02
N ILE A 76 11.12 2.63 -17.45
CA ILE A 76 12.33 3.47 -17.59
C ILE A 76 12.79 3.51 -19.05
N ASP A 77 12.83 2.38 -19.73
CA ASP A 77 13.21 2.31 -21.15
C ASP A 77 12.22 3.08 -22.03
N ALA A 78 10.92 2.99 -21.74
CA ALA A 78 9.91 3.81 -22.40
C ALA A 78 10.18 5.31 -22.26
N MET A 79 10.37 5.79 -21.03
CA MET A 79 10.66 7.21 -20.77
C MET A 79 11.96 7.66 -21.43
N LYS A 80 12.98 6.81 -21.46
CA LYS A 80 14.25 7.08 -22.14
C LYS A 80 14.04 7.21 -23.66
N SER A 81 13.32 6.28 -24.28
CA SER A 81 13.01 6.35 -25.72
C SER A 81 12.14 7.55 -26.06
N MET A 82 11.19 7.94 -25.20
CA MET A 82 10.41 9.19 -25.36
C MET A 82 11.32 10.42 -25.35
N GLY A 83 12.25 10.51 -24.39
CA GLY A 83 13.21 11.62 -24.32
C GLY A 83 14.19 11.68 -25.49
N GLN A 84 14.38 10.56 -26.20
CA GLN A 84 15.17 10.48 -27.43
C GLN A 84 14.33 10.64 -28.70
N GLU A 85 13.03 10.96 -28.57
CA GLU A 85 12.05 11.04 -29.68
C GLU A 85 11.90 9.74 -30.49
N LYS A 86 12.27 8.60 -29.90
CA LYS A 86 12.13 7.26 -30.49
C LYS A 86 10.77 6.68 -30.18
N TRP A 87 9.73 7.26 -30.78
CA TRP A 87 8.33 6.96 -30.46
C TRP A 87 7.93 5.50 -30.65
N GLN A 88 8.47 4.82 -31.67
CA GLN A 88 8.17 3.40 -31.90
C GLN A 88 8.75 2.50 -30.80
N GLU A 89 9.98 2.77 -30.36
CA GLU A 89 10.61 2.06 -29.24
C GLU A 89 9.85 2.34 -27.94
N ALA A 90 9.47 3.59 -27.70
CA ALA A 90 8.65 3.97 -26.55
C ALA A 90 7.32 3.21 -26.50
N LYS A 91 6.61 3.07 -27.63
CA LYS A 91 5.36 2.28 -27.72
C LYS A 91 5.60 0.81 -27.34
N MET A 92 6.70 0.24 -27.82
CA MET A 92 7.05 -1.15 -27.54
C MET A 92 7.31 -1.37 -26.04
N HIS A 93 8.14 -0.51 -25.43
CA HIS A 93 8.44 -0.59 -24.00
C HIS A 93 7.18 -0.39 -23.13
N LEU A 94 6.31 0.55 -23.49
CA LEU A 94 5.02 0.76 -22.79
C LEU A 94 4.09 -0.44 -22.92
N ARG A 95 4.02 -1.07 -24.09
CA ARG A 95 3.22 -2.28 -24.29
C ARG A 95 3.72 -3.40 -23.38
N THR A 96 5.02 -3.63 -23.31
CA THR A 96 5.62 -4.63 -22.41
C THR A 96 5.28 -4.35 -20.94
N ALA A 97 5.33 -3.08 -20.52
CA ALA A 97 4.97 -2.71 -19.15
C ALA A 97 3.47 -2.93 -18.86
N LEU A 98 2.59 -2.59 -19.81
CA LEU A 98 1.13 -2.79 -19.71
C LEU A 98 0.70 -4.26 -19.83
N GLU A 99 1.46 -5.12 -20.51
CA GLU A 99 1.22 -6.57 -20.49
C GLU A 99 1.49 -7.17 -19.10
N LEU A 100 2.42 -6.59 -18.34
CA LEU A 100 2.76 -7.00 -16.97
C LEU A 100 1.88 -6.35 -15.90
N ASP A 101 1.43 -5.12 -16.10
CA ASP A 101 0.51 -4.40 -15.21
C ASP A 101 -0.58 -3.66 -16.02
N PRO A 102 -1.63 -4.37 -16.48
CA PRO A 102 -2.64 -3.82 -17.39
C PRO A 102 -3.49 -2.71 -16.79
N HIS A 103 -3.59 -2.64 -15.46
CA HIS A 103 -4.44 -1.70 -14.74
C HIS A 103 -3.69 -0.47 -14.23
N ASN A 104 -2.42 -0.32 -14.61
CA ASN A 104 -1.62 0.83 -14.22
C ASN A 104 -2.10 2.10 -14.92
N THR A 105 -2.72 3.00 -14.15
CA THR A 105 -3.31 4.24 -14.69
C THR A 105 -2.26 5.18 -15.29
N GLU A 106 -1.05 5.20 -14.74
CA GLU A 106 0.03 6.07 -15.22
C GLU A 106 0.57 5.58 -16.56
N LEU A 107 0.79 4.27 -16.71
CA LEU A 107 1.25 3.68 -17.96
C LEU A 107 0.22 3.85 -19.09
N GLN A 108 -1.08 3.71 -18.77
CA GLN A 108 -2.15 3.95 -19.75
C GLN A 108 -2.20 5.41 -20.21
N GLN A 109 -1.97 6.37 -19.30
CA GLN A 109 -1.87 7.79 -19.66
C GLN A 109 -0.64 8.05 -20.53
N MET A 110 0.51 7.47 -20.18
CA MET A 110 1.75 7.60 -20.95
C MET A 110 1.60 7.02 -22.37
N GLN A 111 0.90 5.90 -22.51
CA GLN A 111 0.58 5.31 -23.81
C GLN A 111 -0.22 6.26 -24.70
N LYS A 112 -1.19 7.01 -24.14
CA LYS A 112 -1.97 8.01 -24.90
C LYS A 112 -1.10 9.15 -25.42
N ILE A 113 -0.11 9.60 -24.64
CA ILE A 113 0.83 10.65 -25.05
C ILE A 113 1.67 10.20 -26.25
N VAL A 114 2.17 8.97 -26.20
CA VAL A 114 3.02 8.41 -27.27
C VAL A 114 2.20 8.04 -28.52
N GLN A 115 0.88 7.86 -28.40
CA GLN A 115 -0.03 7.56 -29.50
C GLN A 115 -0.62 8.79 -30.20
N GLY A 116 -0.64 9.95 -29.52
CA GLY A 116 -1.00 11.24 -30.12
C GLY A 116 0.05 11.73 -31.11
#